data_AF-A0A836TYC2-F1
#
_entry.id   AF-A0A836TYC2-F1
#
_cell.length_a   1.000
_cell.length_b   1.000
_cell.length_c   1.000
_cell.angle_alpha   90.00
_cell.angle_beta   90.00
_cell.angle_gamma   90.00
#
_symmetry.space_group_name_H-M   'P 1'
#
loop_
_entity.id
_entity.type
_entity.pdbx_description
1 polymer ?
#
loop_
_entity_poly.entity_id
_entity_poly.type
_entity_poly.pdbx_seq_one_letter_code
_entity_poly.pdbx_strand_id
1 'polypeptide(L)'
;LHETAPFPYTVAEITELANQITDPSYRIQISTEGLHIYNRDGLHSATDPFDLYPKLDIQNDSGHAFYLGVELARAEIAWQLGKRFNQDQPLTWGCATEINSLTIDLHNFKPAGSTLEKPKKS
;
A
#
# COMPACT_ATOMS: atom_id res chain seq x y z
N LEU A 1 -12.77 -12.56 -14.34
CA LEU A 1 -11.91 -13.58 -13.70
C LEU A 1 -11.87 -13.27 -12.21
N HIS A 2 -12.32 -14.16 -11.34
CA HIS A 2 -12.23 -13.98 -9.88
C HIS A 2 -10.75 -14.11 -9.49
N GLU A 3 -10.20 -13.20 -8.68
CA GLU A 3 -8.84 -13.35 -8.16
C GLU A 3 -8.85 -14.57 -7.22
N THR A 4 -8.06 -15.59 -7.54
CA THR A 4 -8.14 -16.91 -6.88
C THR A 4 -7.59 -16.93 -5.45
N ALA A 5 -6.90 -15.86 -5.02
CA ALA A 5 -6.43 -15.66 -3.65
C ALA A 5 -6.24 -14.15 -3.38
N PRO A 6 -7.21 -13.46 -2.77
CA PRO A 6 -7.08 -12.03 -2.46
C PRO A 6 -6.05 -11.73 -1.36
N PHE A 7 -5.78 -12.71 -0.51
CA PHE A 7 -4.81 -12.65 0.59
C PHE A 7 -3.66 -13.62 0.28
N PRO A 8 -2.58 -13.16 -0.40
CA PRO A 8 -1.50 -14.04 -0.81
C PRO A 8 -0.57 -14.45 0.33
N TYR A 9 -0.65 -13.79 1.49
CA TYR A 9 0.20 -14.04 2.65
C TYR A 9 -0.64 -14.27 3.91
N THR A 10 -0.18 -15.18 4.74
CA THR A 10 -0.62 -15.38 6.12
C THR A 10 0.08 -14.39 7.05
N VAL A 11 -0.48 -14.16 8.25
CA VAL A 11 0.16 -13.31 9.27
C VAL A 11 1.55 -13.82 9.64
N ALA A 12 1.76 -15.14 9.66
CA ALA A 12 3.06 -15.74 9.94
C ALA A 12 4.10 -15.38 8.88
N GLU A 13 3.76 -15.48 7.59
CA GLU A 13 4.65 -15.09 6.49
C GLU A 13 4.93 -13.59 6.50
N ILE A 14 3.93 -12.75 6.77
CA ILE A 14 4.11 -11.30 6.91
C ILE A 14 5.08 -10.99 8.07
N THR A 15 4.95 -11.69 9.19
CA THR A 15 5.84 -11.52 10.34
C THR A 15 7.28 -11.93 9.99
N GLU A 16 7.46 -13.03 9.27
CA GLU A 16 8.78 -13.47 8.80
C GLU A 16 9.42 -12.47 7.82
N LEU A 17 8.62 -11.91 6.90
CA LEU A 17 9.07 -10.85 6.00
C LEU A 17 9.44 -9.58 6.77
N ALA A 18 8.63 -9.17 7.75
CA ALA A 18 8.88 -7.99 8.56
C ALA A 18 10.20 -8.10 9.33
N ASN A 19 10.52 -9.28 9.88
CA ASN A 19 11.77 -9.54 10.60
C ASN A 19 13.03 -9.40 9.72
N GLN A 20 12.89 -9.45 8.39
CA GLN A 20 14.01 -9.29 7.46
C GLN A 20 14.23 -7.83 7.04
N ILE A 21 13.31 -6.93 7.36
CA ILE A 21 13.40 -5.52 6.96
C ILE A 21 14.33 -4.76 7.92
N THR A 22 15.28 -4.03 7.33
CA THR A 22 16.27 -3.23 8.07
C THR A 22 16.24 -1.73 7.71
N ASP A 23 15.48 -1.37 6.67
CA ASP A 23 15.30 0.00 6.21
C ASP A 23 14.04 0.65 6.80
N PRO A 24 13.96 2.00 6.84
CA PRO A 24 12.84 2.70 7.46
C PRO A 24 11.56 2.74 6.61
N SER A 25 11.58 2.23 5.37
CA SER A 25 10.44 2.36 4.46
C SER A 25 9.28 1.48 4.91
N TYR A 26 8.11 2.09 5.07
CA TYR A 26 6.89 1.38 5.41
C TYR A 26 6.40 0.52 4.25
N ARG A 27 6.04 -0.71 4.58
CA ARG A 27 5.42 -1.69 3.70
C ARG A 27 4.06 -2.03 4.25
N ILE A 28 3.06 -2.09 3.37
CA ILE A 28 1.69 -2.45 3.71
C ILE A 28 1.33 -3.76 3.04
N GLN A 29 0.81 -4.71 3.81
CA GLN A 29 0.27 -5.97 3.33
C GLN A 29 -1.10 -6.22 3.96
N ILE A 30 -1.90 -7.08 3.33
CA ILE A 30 -3.18 -7.53 3.86
C ILE A 30 -3.17 -9.05 4.00
N SER A 31 -3.85 -9.55 5.03
CA SER A 31 -4.13 -10.98 5.23
C SER A 31 -5.60 -11.19 5.52
N THR A 32 -6.01 -12.43 5.77
CA THR A 32 -7.36 -12.73 6.26
C THR A 32 -7.70 -12.04 7.59
N GLU A 33 -6.69 -11.62 8.37
CA GLU A 33 -6.86 -11.02 9.69
C GLU A 33 -6.88 -9.48 9.67
N GLY A 34 -6.55 -8.84 8.55
CA GLY A 34 -6.61 -7.38 8.42
C GLY A 34 -5.42 -6.78 7.67
N LEU A 35 -5.10 -5.55 8.04
CA LEU A 35 -4.01 -4.75 7.50
C LEU A 35 -2.77 -4.93 8.37
N HIS A 36 -1.61 -4.91 7.72
CA HIS A 36 -0.30 -5.05 8.34
C HIS A 36 0.64 -4.00 7.77
N ILE A 37 1.16 -3.13 8.62
CA ILE A 37 2.16 -2.12 8.25
C ILE A 37 3.44 -2.35 9.04
N TYR A 38 4.57 -2.34 8.35
CA TYR A 38 5.85 -2.64 8.97
C TYR A 38 7.03 -1.95 8.29
N ASN A 39 8.09 -1.75 9.06
CA ASN A 39 9.43 -1.36 8.63
C ASN A 39 10.45 -1.95 9.63
N ARG A 40 11.71 -1.46 9.64
CA ARG A 40 12.72 -1.88 10.62
C ARG A 40 12.33 -1.64 12.10
N ASP A 41 11.42 -0.71 12.36
CA ASP A 41 11.06 -0.26 13.71
C ASP A 41 9.91 -1.12 14.29
N GLY A 42 9.22 -1.92 13.47
CA GLY A 42 8.27 -2.92 13.93
C GLY A 42 7.20 -3.31 12.91
N LEU A 43 6.33 -4.22 13.34
CA LEU A 43 5.11 -4.66 12.64
C LEU A 43 3.88 -4.29 13.47
N HIS A 44 2.92 -3.62 12.84
CA HIS A 44 1.64 -3.27 13.43
C HIS A 44 0.50 -3.80 12.57
N SER A 45 -0.50 -4.37 13.24
CA SER A 45 -1.68 -4.95 12.59
C SER A 45 -2.94 -4.34 13.17
N ALA A 46 -3.95 -4.15 12.31
CA ALA A 46 -5.29 -3.72 12.68
C ALA A 46 -6.28 -4.01 11.56
N THR A 47 -7.58 -3.98 11.85
CA THR A 47 -8.64 -3.98 10.82
C THR A 47 -9.06 -2.57 10.42
N ASP A 48 -8.82 -1.59 11.30
CA ASP A 48 -9.08 -0.17 11.05
C ASP A 48 -7.74 0.58 10.84
N PRO A 49 -7.54 1.27 9.70
CA PRO A 49 -6.39 2.14 9.46
C PRO A 49 -6.12 3.18 10.56
N PHE A 50 -7.15 3.71 11.21
CA PHE A 50 -7.01 4.71 12.27
C PHE A 50 -6.26 4.16 13.49
N ASP A 51 -6.33 2.85 13.75
CA ASP A 51 -5.59 2.18 14.83
C ASP A 51 -4.10 1.97 14.52
N LEU A 52 -3.68 2.18 13.26
CA LEU A 52 -2.29 2.07 12.84
C LEU A 52 -1.56 3.40 12.93
N TYR A 53 -2.23 4.50 12.55
CA TYR A 53 -1.63 5.84 12.50
C TYR A 53 -0.86 6.27 13.76
N PRO A 54 -1.39 6.12 14.99
CA PRO A 54 -0.67 6.52 16.20
C PRO A 54 0.63 5.75 16.45
N LYS A 55 0.84 4.62 15.76
CA LYS A 55 2.01 3.76 15.90
C LYS A 55 3.12 4.10 14.90
N LEU A 56 2.87 5.00 13.96
CA LEU A 56 3.80 5.35 12.89
C LEU A 56 4.59 6.61 13.26
N ASP A 57 5.92 6.57 13.09
CA ASP A 57 6.77 7.75 13.22
C ASP A 57 6.76 8.59 11.92
N ILE A 58 5.71 9.41 11.77
CA ILE A 58 5.42 10.20 10.55
C ILE A 58 5.10 11.67 10.85
N GLN A 59 5.24 12.11 12.10
CA GLN A 59 4.75 13.41 12.58
C GLN A 59 5.42 14.61 11.89
N ASN A 60 6.67 14.43 11.43
CA ASN A 60 7.46 15.50 10.83
C ASN A 60 7.43 15.51 9.29
N ASP A 61 6.68 14.60 8.65
CA ASP A 61 6.57 14.50 7.21
C ASP A 61 5.09 14.37 6.79
N SER A 62 4.46 15.53 6.60
CA SER A 62 3.05 15.61 6.19
C SER A 62 2.77 14.93 4.83
N GLY A 63 3.73 14.94 3.91
CA GLY A 63 3.58 14.30 2.60
C GLY A 63 3.59 12.78 2.74
N HIS A 64 4.51 12.26 3.53
CA HIS A 64 4.58 10.83 3.83
C HIS A 64 3.38 10.35 4.65
N ALA A 65 2.92 11.13 5.64
CA ALA A 65 1.73 10.84 6.41
C ALA A 65 0.48 10.75 5.52
N PHE A 66 0.31 11.70 4.60
CA PHE A 66 -0.78 11.67 3.63
C PHE A 66 -0.71 10.45 2.71
N TYR A 67 0.47 10.13 2.18
CA TYR A 67 0.70 8.95 1.34
C TYR A 67 0.30 7.65 2.06
N LEU A 68 0.78 7.44 3.28
CA LEU A 68 0.44 6.26 4.07
C LEU A 68 -1.05 6.17 4.35
N GLY A 69 -1.70 7.31 4.55
CA GLY A 69 -3.15 7.37 4.67
C GLY A 69 -3.90 6.86 3.47
N VAL A 70 -3.52 7.33 2.28
CA VAL A 70 -4.12 6.90 1.02
C VAL A 70 -3.93 5.41 0.82
N GLU A 71 -2.73 4.90 1.10
CA GLU A 71 -2.42 3.48 0.90
C GLU A 71 -3.10 2.57 1.93
N LEU A 72 -3.17 2.97 3.21
CA LEU A 72 -3.91 2.22 4.23
C LEU A 72 -5.42 2.19 3.95
N ALA A 73 -6.02 3.30 3.53
CA ALA A 73 -7.42 3.33 3.14
C ALA A 73 -7.67 2.44 1.90
N ARG A 74 -6.76 2.43 0.92
CA ARG A 74 -6.83 1.53 -0.23
C ARG A 74 -6.71 0.06 0.18
N ALA A 75 -5.83 -0.26 1.13
CA ALA A 75 -5.66 -1.59 1.67
C ALA A 75 -6.91 -2.07 2.42
N GLU A 76 -7.54 -1.20 3.22
CA GLU A 76 -8.81 -1.50 3.91
C GLU A 76 -9.91 -1.83 2.91
N ILE A 77 -10.09 -1.00 1.89
CA ILE A 77 -11.12 -1.23 0.84
C ILE A 77 -10.84 -2.55 0.11
N ALA A 78 -9.59 -2.82 -0.25
CA ALA A 78 -9.22 -4.07 -0.89
C ALA A 78 -9.54 -5.28 0.00
N TRP A 79 -9.23 -5.19 1.29
CA TRP A 79 -9.50 -6.22 2.29
C TRP A 79 -11.01 -6.48 2.45
N GLN A 80 -11.81 -5.43 2.64
CA GLN A 80 -13.28 -5.52 2.77
C GLN A 80 -13.95 -6.11 1.53
N LEU A 81 -13.41 -5.82 0.34
CA LEU A 81 -13.93 -6.34 -0.94
C LEU A 81 -13.39 -7.72 -1.31
N GLY A 82 -12.50 -8.30 -0.51
CA GLY A 82 -11.82 -9.55 -0.85
C GLY A 82 -11.06 -9.44 -2.18
N LYS A 83 -10.31 -8.35 -2.36
CA LYS A 83 -9.47 -8.06 -3.53
C LYS A 83 -7.99 -8.08 -3.15
N ARG A 84 -7.15 -8.34 -4.13
CA ARG A 84 -5.71 -8.23 -3.97
C ARG A 84 -5.30 -6.76 -3.84
N PHE A 85 -4.59 -6.45 -2.76
CA PHE A 85 -3.90 -5.18 -2.58
C PHE A 85 -2.46 -5.30 -3.07
N ASN A 86 -2.00 -4.30 -3.80
CA ASN A 86 -0.58 -4.06 -4.07
C ASN A 86 -0.32 -2.58 -3.84
N GLN A 87 0.64 -2.27 -2.98
CA GLN A 87 1.05 -0.90 -2.69
C GLN A 87 1.51 -0.18 -3.98
N ASP A 88 1.23 1.12 -4.06
CA ASP A 88 1.53 1.97 -5.24
C ASP A 88 0.83 1.55 -6.54
N GLN A 89 -0.18 0.69 -6.46
CA GLN A 89 -1.00 0.27 -7.58
C GLN A 89 -2.47 0.63 -7.37
N PRO A 90 -3.20 1.01 -8.43
CA PRO A 90 -4.63 1.19 -8.37
C PRO A 90 -5.34 -0.11 -7.95
N LEU A 91 -6.46 0.03 -7.24
CA LEU A 91 -7.32 -1.12 -6.93
C LEU A 91 -8.05 -1.58 -8.19
N THR A 92 -8.09 -2.89 -8.43
CA THR A 92 -8.87 -3.48 -9.52
C THR A 92 -10.33 -3.64 -9.09
N TRP A 93 -11.18 -2.70 -9.52
CA TRP A 93 -12.61 -2.69 -9.18
C TRP A 93 -13.47 -3.69 -9.98
N GLY A 94 -12.86 -4.43 -10.91
CA GLY A 94 -13.58 -5.36 -11.78
C GLY A 94 -14.49 -4.60 -12.75
N CYS A 95 -15.79 -4.88 -12.73
CA CYS A 95 -16.76 -4.24 -13.62
C CYS A 95 -17.28 -2.88 -13.10
N ALA A 96 -16.95 -2.48 -11.87
CA ALA A 96 -17.48 -1.26 -11.27
C ALA A 96 -16.80 0.02 -11.80
N THR A 97 -15.68 -0.09 -12.49
CA THR A 97 -15.00 1.03 -13.16
C THR A 97 -14.54 0.59 -14.54
N GLU A 98 -14.44 1.54 -15.47
CA GLU A 98 -13.69 1.30 -16.71
C GLU A 98 -12.23 0.99 -16.33
N ILE A 99 -11.73 -0.16 -16.77
CA ILE A 99 -10.31 -0.48 -16.63
C ILE A 99 -9.59 0.48 -17.56
N ASN A 100 -8.97 1.51 -16.99
CA ASN A 100 -8.07 2.36 -17.74
C ASN A 100 -6.83 1.50 -18.01
N SER A 101 -6.88 0.69 -19.07
CA SER A 101 -5.78 -0.11 -19.56
C SER A 101 -4.75 0.82 -20.18
N LEU A 102 -4.13 1.64 -19.36
CA LEU A 102 -2.73 1.94 -19.56
C LEU A 102 -2.05 0.59 -19.33
N THR A 103 -1.78 -0.13 -20.41
CA THR A 103 -0.77 -1.18 -20.46
C THR A 103 0.51 -0.58 -19.90
N ILE A 104 0.67 -0.64 -18.57
CA ILE A 104 1.94 -0.42 -17.91
C ILE A 104 2.72 -1.68 -18.24
N ASP A 105 3.48 -1.61 -19.32
CA ASP A 105 4.51 -2.58 -19.60
C ASP A 105 5.44 -2.63 -18.38
N LEU A 106 5.43 -3.74 -17.64
CA LEU A 106 6.27 -3.95 -16.45
C LEU A 106 7.77 -3.88 -16.78
N HIS A 107 8.16 -3.88 -18.07
CA HIS A 107 9.54 -3.70 -18.50
C HIS A 107 9.91 -2.25 -18.80
N ASN A 108 8.96 -1.32 -18.68
CA ASN A 108 9.21 0.11 -18.81
C ASN A 108 9.19 0.80 -17.44
N PHE A 109 10.29 1.49 -17.10
CA PHE A 109 10.34 2.34 -15.92
C PHE A 109 9.25 3.42 -16.01
N LYS A 110 8.45 3.56 -14.94
CA LYS A 110 7.48 4.66 -14.82
C LYS A 110 8.24 6.00 -14.99
N PRO A 111 7.75 6.93 -15.83
CA PRO A 111 8.29 8.28 -15.83
C PRO A 111 8.08 8.92 -14.45
N ALA A 112 9.02 9.78 -14.04
CA ALA A 112 8.95 10.48 -12.75
C ALA A 112 7.60 11.20 -12.60
N GLY A 113 7.01 11.10 -11.40
CA GLY A 113 5.76 11.77 -11.06
C GLY A 113 5.87 13.30 -11.19
N SER A 114 4.73 13.96 -11.36
CA SER A 114 4.61 15.42 -11.56
C SER A 114 5.11 16.28 -10.39
N THR A 115 5.57 15.66 -9.30
CA THR A 115 6.15 16.32 -8.12
C THR A 115 7.55 16.90 -8.37
N LEU A 116 8.19 16.63 -9.52
CA LEU A 116 9.53 17.14 -9.88
C LEU A 116 9.55 18.17 -11.02
N GLU A 117 8.43 18.78 -11.40
CA GLU A 117 8.48 19.89 -12.35
C GLU A 117 8.96 21.18 -11.68
N LYS A 118 10.19 21.60 -12.00
CA LYS A 118 10.72 22.91 -11.61
C LYS A 118 9.80 24.02 -12.14
N PRO A 119 9.43 25.03 -11.34
CA PRO A 119 8.64 26.16 -11.83
C PRO A 119 9.42 26.90 -12.93
N LYS A 120 8.76 27.16 -14.07
CA LYS A 120 9.30 28.04 -15.10
C LYS A 120 9.46 29.44 -14.51
N LYS A 121 10.69 29.95 -14.47
CA LYS A 121 10.96 31.37 -14.13
C LYS A 121 10.35 32.25 -15.23
N SER A 122 9.57 33.25 -14.80
CA SER A 122 9.07 34.35 -15.63
C SER A 122 10.17 35.32 -16.01
#